data_AF-A0A3B8RK41-F1
#
_entry.id   AF-A0A3B8RK41-F1
#
_cell.length_a   1.000
_cell.length_b   1.000
_cell.length_c   1.000
_cell.angle_alpha   90.00
_cell.angle_beta   90.00
_cell.angle_gamma   90.00
#
_symmetry.space_group_name_H-M   'P 1'
#
loop_
_entity.id
_entity.type
_entity.pdbx_description
1 polymer ?
#
loop_
_entity_poly.entity_id
_entity_poly.type
_entity_poly.pdbx_seq_one_letter_code
_entity_poly.pdbx_strand_id
1 'polypeptide(L)' 'MKDPKNAKKMFKLAAKDFKALQNMADEALFDVEIFGFHAQQTVEKLLKAWLSSLGVKYERTHDLQNLFSLLRDN' A
#
# COMPACT_ATOMS: atom_id res chain seq x y z
N MET A 1 1.34 -15.13 -13.61
CA MET A 1 2.67 -15.59 -13.14
C MET A 1 3.10 -14.67 -12.02
N LYS A 2 3.69 -15.22 -10.94
CA LYS A 2 4.20 -14.43 -9.81
C LYS A 2 5.19 -13.36 -10.31
N ASP A 3 5.14 -12.17 -9.71
CA ASP A 3 6.07 -11.07 -10.00
C ASP A 3 6.79 -10.65 -8.71
N PRO A 4 7.85 -11.39 -8.31
CA PRO A 4 8.60 -11.09 -7.09
C PRO A 4 9.34 -9.75 -7.16
N LYS A 5 9.67 -9.27 -8.38
CA LYS A 5 10.34 -7.97 -8.56
C LYS A 5 9.37 -6.84 -8.24
N ASN A 6 8.14 -6.90 -8.76
CA ASN A 6 7.12 -5.92 -8.44
C ASN A 6 6.66 -6.03 -6.98
N ALA A 7 6.52 -7.25 -6.43
CA ALA A 7 6.23 -7.44 -5.01
C ALA A 7 7.24 -6.72 -4.12
N LYS A 8 8.55 -6.93 -4.35
CA LYS A 8 9.62 -6.26 -3.61
C LYS A 8 9.61 -4.74 -3.80
N LYS A 9 9.32 -4.25 -5.01
CA LYS A 9 9.20 -2.82 -5.30
C LYS A 9 8.06 -2.19 -4.47
N MET A 10 6.87 -2.78 -4.52
CA MET A 10 5.69 -2.29 -3.81
C MET A 10 5.91 -2.33 -2.29
N PHE A 11 6.48 -3.41 -1.76
CA PHE A 11 6.83 -3.51 -0.34
C PHE A 11 7.79 -2.40 0.11
N LYS A 12 8.83 -2.11 -0.68
CA LYS A 12 9.76 -1.01 -0.38
C LYS A 12 9.08 0.36 -0.40
N LEU A 13 8.09 0.56 -1.27
CA LEU A 13 7.32 1.81 -1.31
C LEU A 13 6.42 1.91 -0.07
N ALA A 14 5.67 0.86 0.26
CA ALA A 14 4.86 0.81 1.48
C ALA A 14 5.68 1.12 2.75
N ALA A 15 6.90 0.57 2.85
CA ALA A 15 7.80 0.86 3.97
C ALA A 15 8.25 2.32 4.04
N LYS A 16 8.38 3.02 2.90
CA LYS A 16 8.69 4.46 2.88
C LYS A 16 7.50 5.29 3.34
N ASP A 17 6.28 4.96 2.90
CA ASP A 17 5.07 5.64 3.34
C ASP A 17 4.82 5.41 4.83
N PHE A 18 5.02 4.18 5.31
CA PHE A 18 4.89 3.86 6.73
C PHE A 18 5.91 4.63 7.57
N LYS A 19 7.16 4.72 7.11
CA LYS A 19 8.18 5.53 7.79
C LYS A 19 7.77 7.01 7.83
N ALA A 20 7.22 7.55 6.75
CA ALA A 20 6.73 8.93 6.74
C ALA A 20 5.60 9.10 7.77
N LEU A 21 4.59 8.23 7.74
CA LEU A 21 3.47 8.20 8.67
C LEU A 21 3.92 8.17 10.15
N GLN A 22 4.91 7.35 10.48
CA GLN A 22 5.47 7.28 11.84
C GLN A 22 6.11 8.59 12.32
N ASN A 23 6.54 9.47 11.40
CA ASN A 23 7.10 10.78 11.72
C ASN A 23 6.06 11.91 11.62
N MET A 24 4.79 11.59 11.37
CA MET A 24 3.67 12.53 11.25
C MET A 24 2.73 12.49 12.45
N ALA A 25 3.19 12.01 13.60
CA ALA A 25 2.34 11.84 14.79
C ALA A 25 2.02 13.16 15.52
N ASP A 26 2.68 14.26 15.16
CA ASP A 26 2.41 15.58 15.72
C ASP A 26 1.35 16.31 14.88
N GLU A 27 0.13 16.37 15.41
CA GLU A 27 -1.02 17.02 14.77
C GLU A 27 -0.83 18.54 14.60
N ALA A 28 0.08 19.18 15.34
CA ALA A 28 0.39 20.60 15.16
C ALA A 28 1.28 20.85 13.92
N LEU A 29 1.97 19.81 13.44
CA LEU A 29 2.90 19.90 12.32
C LEU A 29 2.33 19.29 11.03
N PHE A 30 1.33 18.41 11.13
CA PHE A 30 0.79 17.68 9.99
C PHE A 30 -0.73 17.65 10.01
N ASP A 31 -1.33 18.07 8.90
CA ASP A 31 -2.77 17.95 8.68
C ASP A 31 -3.21 16.47 8.64
N VAL A 32 -4.40 16.18 9.18
CA VAL A 32 -4.96 14.83 9.26
C VAL A 32 -5.11 14.18 7.88
N GLU A 33 -5.38 14.97 6.84
CA GLU A 33 -5.48 14.51 5.46
C GLU A 33 -4.13 13.99 4.93
N ILE A 34 -3.01 14.62 5.31
CA ILE A 34 -1.67 14.19 4.92
C ILE A 34 -1.30 12.89 5.64
N PHE A 35 -1.59 12.82 6.94
CA PHE A 35 -1.45 11.58 7.71
C PHE A 35 -2.28 10.45 7.07
N GLY A 36 -3.56 10.71 6.80
CA GLY A 36 -4.48 9.76 6.17
C GLY A 36 -4.03 9.29 4.79
N PHE A 37 -3.48 10.20 3.98
CA PHE A 37 -2.92 9.85 2.68
C PHE A 37 -1.76 8.85 2.79
N HIS A 38 -0.80 9.08 3.69
CA HIS A 38 0.32 8.15 3.89
C HIS A 38 -0.14 6.81 4.52
N ALA A 39 -1.16 6.83 5.37
CA ALA A 39 -1.78 5.61 5.88
C ALA A 39 -2.41 4.79 4.75
N GLN A 40 -3.24 5.42 3.89
CA GLN A 40 -3.84 4.77 2.74
C GLN A 40 -2.78 4.19 1.80
N GLN A 41 -1.74 4.97 1.46
CA GLN A 41 -0.67 4.54 0.56
C GLN A 41 0.11 3.35 1.12
N THR A 42 0.39 3.34 2.42
CA THR A 42 1.06 2.23 3.11
C THR A 42 0.28 0.93 2.88
N VAL A 43 -1.02 0.95 3.16
CA VAL A 43 -1.89 -0.22 3.03
C VAL A 43 -2.00 -0.63 1.56
N GLU A 44 -2.30 0.31 0.65
CA GLU A 44 -2.47 0.03 -0.78
C GLU A 44 -1.25 -0.68 -1.39
N LYS A 45 -0.05 -0.15 -1.14
CA LYS A 45 1.20 -0.69 -1.67
C LYS A 45 1.54 -2.04 -1.03
N LEU A 46 1.18 -2.26 0.23
CA LEU A 46 1.35 -3.57 0.87
C LEU A 46 0.43 -4.63 0.24
N LEU A 47 -0.84 -4.31 0.01
CA LEU A 47 -1.78 -5.22 -0.66
C LEU A 47 -1.31 -5.55 -2.09
N LYS A 48 -0.84 -4.54 -2.84
CA LYS A 48 -0.26 -4.74 -4.18
C LYS A 48 1.01 -5.60 -4.16
N ALA A 49 1.83 -5.47 -3.12
CA ALA A 49 2.99 -6.34 -2.93
C ALA A 49 2.57 -7.80 -2.74
N TRP A 50 1.53 -8.04 -1.92
CA TRP A 50 0.98 -9.37 -1.65
C TRP A 50 0.35 -9.97 -2.91
N LEU A 51 -0.53 -9.25 -3.61
CA LEU A 51 -1.12 -9.72 -4.87
C LEU A 51 -0.04 -10.08 -5.90
N SER A 52 1.02 -9.28 -6.01
CA SER A 52 2.15 -9.57 -6.91
C SER A 52 2.91 -10.83 -6.52
N SER A 53 3.04 -11.13 -5.22
CA SER A 53 3.71 -12.36 -4.74
C SER A 53 2.87 -13.61 -4.99
N LEU A 54 1.55 -13.47 -4.99
CA LEU A 54 0.60 -14.51 -5.42
C LEU A 54 0.52 -14.64 -6.95
N GLY A 55 0.92 -13.60 -7.70
CA GLY A 55 0.82 -13.55 -9.15
C GLY A 55 -0.57 -13.18 -9.65
N VAL A 56 -1.38 -12.58 -8.78
CA VAL A 56 -2.70 -12.01 -9.08
C VAL A 56 -2.49 -10.64 -9.71
N LYS A 57 -3.10 -10.42 -10.88
CA LYS A 57 -3.07 -9.12 -11.56
C LYS A 57 -4.07 -8.18 -10.91
N TYR A 58 -3.71 -6.91 -10.85
CA TYR A 58 -4.59 -5.83 -10.41
C TYR A 58 -4.44 -4.65 -11.36
N GLU A 59 -5.53 -3.93 -11.59
CA GLU A 59 -5.51 -2.71 -12.39
C GLU A 59 -4.79 -1.57 -11.68
N ARG A 60 -4.43 -0.52 -12.42
CA ARG A 60 -3.92 0.72 -11.82
C ARG A 60 -5.05 1.44 -11.08
N THR A 61 -5.30 1.03 -9.84
CA THR A 61 -6.34 1.56 -8.96
C THR A 61 -5.77 1.98 -7.60
N HIS A 62 -6.41 2.97 -6.97
CA HIS A 62 -6.18 3.36 -5.58
C HIS A 62 -7.29 2.88 -4.64
N ASP A 63 -8.23 2.09 -5.16
CA ASP A 63 -9.36 1.56 -4.43
C ASP A 63 -8.95 0.34 -3.57
N LEU A 64 -8.89 0.55 -2.26
CA LEU A 64 -8.56 -0.49 -1.29
C LEU A 64 -9.59 -1.63 -1.27
N GLN A 65 -10.88 -1.35 -1.47
CA GLN A 65 -11.93 -2.38 -1.44
C GLN A 65 -11.73 -3.40 -2.56
N ASN A 66 -11.35 -2.92 -3.74
CA ASN A 66 -11.01 -3.78 -4.87
C ASN A 66 -9.77 -4.65 -4.57
N LEU A 67 -8.72 -4.07 -3.98
CA LEU A 67 -7.50 -4.83 -3.64
C LEU A 67 -7.76 -5.89 -2.56
N PHE A 68 -8.57 -5.57 -1.54
CA PHE A 68 -8.98 -6.54 -0.53
C PHE A 68 -9.84 -7.66 -1.14
N SER A 69 -10.77 -7.32 -2.03
CA SER A 69 -11.60 -8.33 -2.71
C SER A 69 -10.73 -9.28 -3.53
N LEU A 70 -9.75 -8.76 -4.28
CA LEU A 70 -8.79 -9.60 -5.03
C LEU A 70 -8.00 -10.56 -4.12
N LEU A 71 -7.58 -10.11 -2.93
CA LEU A 71 -6.88 -10.97 -1.98
C LEU A 71 -7.79 -11.99 -1.30
N ARG A 72 -9.06 -11.66 -1.06
CA ARG A 72 -10.02 -12.60 -0.49
C ARG A 72 -10.32 -13.73 -1.49
N ASP A 73 -10.39 -13.38 -2.77
CA ASP A 73 -10.84 -14.29 -3.82
C ASP A 73 -9.69 -15.14 -4.42
N ASN A 74 -8.46 -15.06 -3.89
CA ASN A 74 -7.26 -15.78 -4.36
C ASN A 74 -6.38 -16.28 -3.21
#